data_AF-A0A1H3I0L2-F1
#
_entry.id   AF-A0A1H3I0L2-F1
#
_cell.length_a   1.000
_cell.length_b   1.000
_cell.length_c   1.000
_cell.angle_alpha   90.00
_cell.angle_beta   90.00
_cell.angle_gamma   90.00
#
_symmetry.space_group_name_H-M   'P 1'
#
loop_
_entity.id
_entity.type
_entity.pdbx_description
1 polymer ?
#
loop_
_entity_poly.entity_id
_entity_poly.type
_entity_poly.pdbx_seq_one_letter_code
_entity_poly.pdbx_strand_id
1 'polypeptide(L)'
;MPLPPACLSAQRCIDEFVRSGGDADLIAATLDGLLELDETQLGPAEAAAELAARHIADCAHCQAWRDARDPARAAWRARTARYCCAAMFEAVNEPRARPTFSFALFRNEDPCWRIDGQWSFARYCPWCGKPLPEQAFEPGAVRD
;
A
#
# COMPACT_ATOMS: atom_id res chain seq x y z
N MET A 1 17.68 -20.63 1.67
CA MET A 1 17.12 -21.46 0.58
C MET A 1 17.41 -20.73 -0.73
N PRO A 2 17.96 -21.37 -1.77
CA PRO A 2 18.19 -20.70 -3.04
C PRO A 2 16.86 -20.24 -3.66
N LEU A 3 16.90 -19.10 -4.36
CA LEU A 3 15.73 -18.51 -5.00
C LEU A 3 15.24 -19.42 -6.15
N PRO A 4 13.93 -19.64 -6.35
CA PRO A 4 13.44 -20.41 -7.48
C PRO A 4 13.87 -19.81 -8.83
N PRO A 5 14.15 -20.62 -9.87
CA PRO A 5 14.58 -20.13 -11.19
C PRO A 5 13.62 -19.11 -11.82
N ALA A 6 12.31 -19.32 -11.65
CA ALA A 6 11.28 -18.39 -12.13
C ALA A 6 11.41 -17.01 -11.47
N CYS A 7 11.68 -16.97 -10.17
CA CYS A 7 11.87 -15.72 -9.43
C CYS A 7 13.12 -14.98 -9.91
N LEU A 8 14.23 -15.69 -10.13
CA LEU A 8 15.47 -15.10 -10.61
C LEU A 8 15.29 -14.53 -12.03
N SER A 9 14.58 -15.26 -12.89
CA SER A 9 14.25 -14.81 -14.25
C SER A 9 13.39 -13.55 -14.24
N ALA A 10 12.35 -13.52 -13.41
CA ALA A 10 11.44 -12.37 -13.30
C ALA A 10 12.17 -11.13 -12.76
N GLN A 11 12.96 -11.28 -11.69
CA GLN A 11 13.74 -10.19 -11.10
C GLN A 11 14.72 -9.59 -12.13
N ARG A 12 15.44 -10.45 -12.87
CA ARG A 12 16.36 -10.02 -13.93
C ARG A 12 15.65 -9.29 -15.06
N CYS A 13 14.48 -9.78 -15.48
CA CYS A 13 13.68 -9.15 -16.53
C CYS A 13 13.29 -7.71 -16.15
N ILE A 14 12.80 -7.50 -14.92
CA ILE A 14 12.47 -6.16 -14.42
C ILE A 14 13.71 -5.27 -14.31
N ASP A 15 14.81 -5.79 -13.78
CA ASP A 15 16.06 -5.03 -13.65
C ASP A 15 16.62 -4.59 -14.99
N GLU A 16 16.53 -5.46 -16.01
CA GLU A 16 17.00 -5.18 -17.36
C GLU A 16 16.09 -4.20 -18.09
N PHE A 17 14.77 -4.36 -17.98
CA PHE A 17 13.78 -3.44 -18.54
C PHE A 17 14.01 -2.02 -18.03
N VAL A 18 14.10 -1.83 -16.71
CA VAL A 18 14.35 -0.51 -16.10
C VAL A 18 15.72 0.04 -16.51
N ARG A 19 16.76 -0.80 -16.57
CA ARG A 19 18.10 -0.38 -17.00
C ARG A 19 18.14 0.08 -18.46
N SER A 20 17.32 -0.53 -19.32
CA SER A 20 17.22 -0.19 -20.74
C SER A 20 16.45 1.10 -21.02
N GLY A 21 15.98 1.80 -19.98
CA GLY A 21 15.18 3.03 -20.11
C GLY A 21 13.68 2.77 -20.23
N GLY A 22 13.22 1.56 -19.90
CA GLY A 22 11.80 1.26 -19.77
C GLY A 22 11.15 2.09 -18.67
N ASP A 23 9.85 2.32 -18.79
CA ASP A 23 9.08 3.15 -17.86
C ASP A 23 9.00 2.50 -16.48
N ALA A 24 9.74 3.05 -15.52
CA ALA A 24 9.80 2.56 -14.16
C ALA A 24 8.48 2.75 -13.40
N ASP A 25 7.71 3.80 -13.73
CA ASP A 25 6.43 4.10 -13.10
C ASP A 25 5.36 3.12 -13.59
N LEU A 26 5.38 2.79 -14.88
CA LEU A 26 4.55 1.74 -15.47
C LEU A 26 4.78 0.39 -14.78
N ILE A 27 6.04 0.02 -14.56
CA ILE A 27 6.40 -1.22 -13.87
C ILE A 27 6.00 -1.19 -12.40
N ALA A 28 6.18 -0.06 -11.71
CA ALA A 28 5.73 0.08 -10.33
C ALA A 28 4.21 -0.11 -10.22
N ALA A 29 3.44 0.52 -11.09
CA ALA A 29 1.98 0.39 -11.14
C ALA A 29 1.54 -1.05 -11.46
N THR A 30 2.23 -1.74 -12.37
CA THR A 30 1.97 -3.15 -12.70
C THR A 30 2.30 -4.07 -11.51
N LEU A 31 3.42 -3.82 -10.83
CA LEU A 31 3.80 -4.55 -9.62
C LEU A 31 2.77 -4.36 -8.50
N ASP A 32 2.23 -3.15 -8.35
CA ASP A 32 1.18 -2.81 -7.38
C ASP A 32 -0.21 -3.33 -7.80
N GLY A 33 -0.35 -3.91 -9.00
CA GLY A 33 -1.62 -4.41 -9.53
C GLY A 33 -2.62 -3.30 -9.86
N LEU A 34 -2.13 -2.07 -10.06
CA LEU A 34 -2.93 -0.88 -10.35
C LEU A 34 -3.23 -0.72 -11.84
N LEU A 35 -2.50 -1.42 -12.69
CA LEU A 35 -2.68 -1.44 -14.13
C LEU A 35 -2.67 -2.89 -14.63
N GLU A 36 -3.70 -3.25 -15.38
CA GLU A 36 -3.66 -4.37 -16.31
C GLU A 36 -3.31 -3.76 -17.67
N LEU A 37 -2.20 -4.15 -18.28
CA LEU A 37 -1.83 -3.64 -19.59
C LEU A 37 -2.49 -4.52 -20.65
N ASP A 38 -2.98 -3.86 -21.71
CA ASP A 38 -3.47 -4.56 -22.89
C ASP A 38 -2.28 -5.15 -23.64
N GLU A 39 -2.14 -6.48 -23.57
CA GLU A 39 -1.07 -7.25 -24.21
C GLU A 39 -0.99 -7.00 -25.73
N THR A 40 -2.06 -6.50 -26.37
CA THR A 40 -2.07 -6.17 -27.81
C THR A 40 -1.41 -4.83 -28.17
N GLN A 41 -1.15 -3.98 -27.18
CA GLN A 41 -0.56 -2.65 -27.36
C GLN A 41 0.89 -2.55 -26.87
N LEU A 42 1.40 -3.62 -26.26
CA LEU A 42 2.75 -3.65 -25.72
C LEU A 42 3.78 -4.12 -26.74
N GLY A 43 4.96 -3.51 -26.69
CA GLY A 43 6.14 -4.08 -27.33
C GLY A 43 6.57 -5.38 -26.62
N PRO A 44 7.43 -6.20 -27.26
CA PRO A 44 7.86 -7.48 -26.69
C PRO A 44 8.56 -7.33 -25.32
N ALA A 45 9.27 -6.23 -25.10
CA ALA A 45 9.99 -5.96 -23.85
C ALA A 45 9.01 -5.61 -22.71
N GLU A 46 8.02 -4.79 -23.01
CA GLU A 46 6.97 -4.37 -22.09
C GLU A 46 6.09 -5.56 -21.68
N ALA A 47 5.69 -6.40 -22.64
CA ALA A 47 4.90 -7.61 -22.36
C ALA A 47 5.68 -8.60 -21.47
N ALA A 48 6.99 -8.78 -21.73
CA ALA A 48 7.84 -9.61 -20.88
C ALA A 48 7.97 -9.03 -19.47
N ALA A 49 8.14 -7.70 -19.35
CA ALA A 49 8.25 -7.02 -18.08
C ALA A 49 6.93 -7.07 -17.29
N GLU A 50 5.77 -6.99 -17.95
CA GLU A 50 4.47 -7.17 -17.33
C GLU A 50 4.30 -8.58 -16.73
N LEU A 51 4.61 -9.62 -17.50
CA LEU A 51 4.54 -11.01 -17.01
C LEU A 51 5.47 -11.23 -15.81
N ALA A 52 6.68 -10.66 -15.85
CA ALA A 52 7.61 -10.69 -14.74
C ALA A 52 7.07 -9.92 -13.51
N ALA A 53 6.45 -8.75 -13.72
CA ALA A 53 5.85 -7.95 -12.66
C ALA A 53 4.68 -8.68 -11.99
N ARG A 54 3.78 -9.30 -12.76
CA ARG A 54 2.68 -10.13 -12.25
C ARG A 54 3.22 -11.28 -11.39
N HIS A 55 4.25 -12.01 -11.86
CA HIS A 55 4.91 -13.05 -11.06
C HIS A 55 5.46 -12.50 -9.73
N ILE A 56 6.16 -11.36 -9.76
CA ILE A 56 6.75 -10.75 -8.57
C ILE A 56 5.66 -10.30 -7.58
N ALA A 57 4.53 -9.78 -8.08
CA ALA A 57 3.41 -9.33 -7.26
C ALA A 57 2.81 -10.49 -6.44
N ASP A 58 2.65 -11.66 -7.05
CA ASP A 58 1.99 -12.82 -6.43
C ASP A 58 2.95 -13.78 -5.70
N CYS A 59 4.26 -13.66 -5.94
CA CYS A 59 5.24 -14.60 -5.40
C CYS A 59 5.80 -14.16 -4.03
N ALA A 60 5.54 -14.97 -2.99
CA ALA A 60 6.08 -14.75 -1.65
C ALA A 60 7.62 -14.68 -1.60
N HIS A 61 8.33 -15.45 -2.44
CA HIS A 61 9.80 -15.41 -2.53
C HIS A 61 10.32 -14.10 -3.12
N CYS A 62 9.54 -13.43 -3.97
CA CYS A 62 9.91 -12.15 -4.57
C CYS A 62 9.60 -10.94 -3.70
N GLN A 63 8.76 -11.08 -2.67
CA GLN A 63 8.38 -9.95 -1.80
C GLN A 63 9.60 -9.30 -1.14
N ALA A 64 10.55 -10.10 -0.63
CA ALA A 64 11.77 -9.57 -0.03
C ALA A 64 12.63 -8.76 -1.01
N TRP A 65 12.76 -9.22 -2.27
CA TRP A 65 13.45 -8.47 -3.32
C TRP A 65 12.71 -7.17 -3.64
N ARG A 66 11.38 -7.23 -3.75
CA ARG A 66 10.54 -6.08 -4.06
C ARG A 66 10.59 -5.04 -2.94
N ASP A 67 10.59 -5.47 -1.68
CA ASP A 67 10.68 -4.59 -0.51
C ASP A 67 12.08 -3.95 -0.39
N ALA A 68 13.13 -4.67 -0.79
CA ALA A 68 14.48 -4.11 -0.88
C ALA A 68 14.63 -3.09 -2.02
N ARG A 69 13.98 -3.33 -3.18
CA ARG A 69 13.98 -2.41 -4.32
C ARG A 69 13.30 -1.09 -4.01
N ASP A 70 12.23 -1.14 -3.23
CA ASP A 70 11.43 0.04 -2.88
C ASP A 70 11.07 -0.01 -1.38
N PRO A 71 11.99 0.50 -0.55
CA PRO A 71 11.82 0.56 0.90
C PRO A 71 10.66 1.47 1.32
N ALA A 72 10.31 2.47 0.51
CA ALA A 72 9.22 3.39 0.81
C ALA A 72 7.88 2.67 0.77
N ARG A 73 7.61 1.85 -0.25
CA ARG A 73 6.42 0.98 -0.29
C ARG A 73 6.42 -0.05 0.81
N ALA A 74 7.58 -0.67 1.11
CA ALA A 74 7.68 -1.62 2.22
C ALA A 74 7.30 -0.97 3.56
N ALA A 75 7.81 0.24 3.83
CA ALA A 75 7.47 1.03 5.01
C ALA A 75 5.99 1.42 5.02
N TRP A 76 5.44 1.87 3.88
CA TRP A 76 4.02 2.19 3.74
C TRP A 76 3.12 0.98 4.02
N ARG A 77 3.44 -0.21 3.48
CA ARG A 77 2.69 -1.45 3.74
C ARG A 77 2.73 -1.84 5.21
N ALA A 78 3.92 -1.81 5.82
CA ALA A 78 4.10 -2.14 7.23
C ALA A 78 3.33 -1.18 8.15
N ARG A 79 3.28 0.11 7.79
CA ARG A 79 2.53 1.13 8.53
C ARG A 79 1.02 0.98 8.33
N THR A 80 0.57 0.79 7.08
CA THR A 80 -0.83 0.56 6.71
C THR A 80 -1.41 -0.69 7.36
N ALA A 81 -0.61 -1.75 7.56
CA ALA A 81 -1.04 -2.98 8.23
C ALA A 81 -1.47 -2.78 9.70
N ARG A 82 -1.14 -1.64 10.32
CA ARG A 82 -1.63 -1.26 11.66
C ARG A 82 -3.09 -0.84 11.66
N TYR A 83 -3.63 -0.49 10.49
CA TYR A 83 -4.97 0.05 10.31
C TYR A 83 -5.93 -1.06 9.87
N CYS A 84 -7.23 -0.83 10.07
CA CYS A 84 -8.24 -1.82 9.69
C CYS A 84 -8.40 -1.98 8.16
N CYS A 85 -8.01 -0.96 7.38
CA CYS A 85 -7.91 -0.96 5.92
C CYS A 85 -7.06 0.24 5.43
N ALA A 86 -6.66 0.22 4.16
CA ALA A 86 -5.87 1.29 3.54
C ALA A 86 -6.61 2.65 3.51
N ALA A 87 -7.92 2.65 3.24
CA ALA A 87 -8.72 3.88 3.26
C ALA A 87 -8.74 4.55 4.65
N MET A 88 -8.77 3.75 5.73
CA MET A 88 -8.65 4.30 7.09
C MET A 88 -7.24 4.82 7.37
N PHE A 89 -6.19 4.17 6.86
CA PHE A 89 -4.82 4.69 6.93
C PHE A 89 -4.73 6.07 6.28
N GLU A 90 -5.27 6.24 5.07
CA GLU A 90 -5.30 7.51 4.36
C GLU A 90 -6.12 8.57 5.11
N ALA A 91 -7.33 8.23 5.55
CA ALA A 91 -8.21 9.16 6.28
C ALA A 91 -7.58 9.72 7.56
N VAL A 92 -6.71 8.96 8.22
CA VAL A 92 -6.01 9.39 9.43
C VAL A 92 -4.74 10.19 9.13
N ASN A 93 -4.01 9.85 8.06
CA ASN A 93 -2.67 10.38 7.82
C ASN A 93 -2.59 11.47 6.75
N GLU A 94 -3.52 11.53 5.80
CA GLU A 94 -3.51 12.49 4.69
C GLU A 94 -4.39 13.70 5.02
N PRO A 95 -3.82 14.91 5.23
CA PRO A 95 -4.60 16.11 5.58
C PRO A 95 -5.69 16.49 4.56
N ARG A 96 -5.52 16.08 3.30
CA ARG A 96 -6.48 16.33 2.22
C ARG A 96 -7.51 15.22 2.04
N ALA A 97 -7.42 14.11 2.78
CA ALA A 97 -8.42 13.06 2.74
C ALA A 97 -9.80 13.62 3.10
N ARG A 98 -10.85 13.07 2.48
CA ARG A 98 -12.24 13.41 2.80
C ARG A 98 -13.07 12.13 2.86
N PRO A 99 -13.65 11.79 4.03
CA PRO A 99 -13.47 12.44 5.33
C PRO A 99 -12.06 12.22 5.93
N THR A 100 -11.65 13.10 6.84
CA THR A 100 -10.50 12.88 7.74
C THR A 100 -10.94 12.24 9.06
N PHE A 101 -10.08 11.43 9.66
CA PHE A 101 -10.31 10.76 10.92
C PHE A 101 -9.22 11.10 11.94
N SER A 102 -9.60 11.36 13.19
CA SER A 102 -8.65 11.53 14.29
C SER A 102 -9.12 10.88 15.57
N PHE A 103 -8.18 10.36 16.36
CA PHE A 103 -8.47 9.84 17.69
C PHE A 103 -8.47 10.99 18.70
N ALA A 104 -9.46 11.03 19.57
CA ALA A 104 -9.55 11.97 20.68
C ALA A 104 -10.19 11.30 21.91
N LEU A 105 -10.04 11.95 23.06
CA LEU A 105 -10.79 11.61 24.27
C LEU A 105 -11.92 12.63 24.45
N PHE A 106 -13.16 12.22 24.26
CA PHE A 106 -14.30 13.09 24.57
C PHE A 106 -14.34 13.33 26.08
N ARG A 107 -14.32 14.61 26.49
CA ARG A 107 -14.24 15.03 27.90
C ARG A 107 -13.05 14.43 28.66
N ASN A 108 -11.95 14.11 27.97
CA ASN A 108 -10.77 13.46 28.54
C ASN A 108 -11.01 12.05 29.11
N GLU A 109 -12.13 11.43 28.79
CA GLU A 109 -12.53 10.13 29.37
C GLU A 109 -12.87 9.11 28.28
N ASP A 110 -13.75 9.45 27.34
CA ASP A 110 -14.30 8.49 26.39
C ASP A 110 -13.50 8.45 25.07
N PRO A 111 -12.88 7.32 24.69
CA PRO A 111 -12.19 7.16 23.41
C PRO A 111 -13.16 7.34 22.24
N CYS A 112 -12.83 8.25 21.33
CA CYS A 112 -13.65 8.53 20.17
C CYS A 112 -12.83 8.77 18.91
N TRP A 113 -13.39 8.35 17.78
CA TRP A 113 -12.85 8.64 16.45
C TRP A 113 -13.67 9.75 15.82
N ARG A 114 -13.10 10.96 15.78
CA ARG A 114 -13.71 12.16 15.22
C ARG A 114 -13.62 12.15 13.70
N ILE A 115 -14.66 12.66 13.06
CA ILE A 115 -14.76 12.84 11.62
C ILE A 115 -14.62 14.33 11.30
N ASP A 116 -13.72 14.67 10.38
CA ASP A 116 -13.51 16.05 9.89
C ASP A 116 -13.24 17.10 10.99
N GLY A 117 -12.62 16.66 12.10
CA GLY A 117 -12.39 17.51 13.26
C GLY A 117 -13.67 18.02 13.93
N GLN A 118 -14.84 17.47 13.59
CA GLN A 118 -16.11 17.83 14.21
C GLN A 118 -16.41 16.92 15.41
N TRP A 119 -17.48 17.25 16.15
CA TRP A 119 -18.06 16.39 17.18
C TRP A 119 -18.97 15.29 16.60
N SER A 120 -18.60 14.78 15.43
CA SER A 120 -19.21 13.60 14.81
C SER A 120 -18.25 12.44 15.01
N PHE A 121 -18.75 11.32 15.53
CA PHE A 121 -17.91 10.19 15.92
C PHE A 121 -18.29 8.92 15.18
N ALA A 122 -17.28 8.11 14.87
CA ALA A 122 -17.45 6.77 14.33
C ALA A 122 -17.09 5.71 15.37
N ARG A 123 -17.87 4.64 15.43
CA ARG A 123 -17.50 3.39 16.13
C ARG A 123 -17.00 2.29 15.19
N TYR A 124 -17.32 2.41 13.91
CA TYR A 124 -16.97 1.45 12.87
C TYR A 124 -16.32 2.18 11.69
N CYS A 125 -15.40 1.49 11.03
CA CYS A 125 -14.79 1.97 9.79
C CYS A 125 -15.85 2.01 8.68
N PRO A 126 -16.07 3.14 8.01
CA PRO A 126 -17.08 3.24 6.95
C PRO A 126 -16.70 2.43 5.70
N TRP A 127 -15.42 2.09 5.52
CA TRP A 127 -14.94 1.37 4.33
C TRP A 127 -14.91 -0.15 4.49
N CYS A 128 -14.54 -0.66 5.67
CA CYS A 128 -14.42 -2.11 5.89
C CYS A 128 -15.35 -2.67 6.97
N GLY A 129 -16.16 -1.83 7.63
CA GLY A 129 -17.14 -2.24 8.64
C GLY A 129 -16.55 -2.75 9.96
N LYS A 130 -15.22 -2.83 10.11
CA LYS A 130 -14.58 -3.28 11.35
C LYS A 130 -14.75 -2.24 12.47
N PRO A 131 -14.89 -2.67 13.73
CA PRO A 131 -14.89 -1.76 14.88
C PRO A 131 -13.57 -1.00 14.94
N LEU A 132 -13.65 0.30 15.26
CA LEU A 132 -12.46 1.12 15.47
C LEU A 132 -11.90 0.86 16.88
N PRO A 133 -10.57 0.86 17.04
CA PRO A 133 -9.95 0.59 18.34
C PRO A 133 -10.24 1.71 19.34
N GLU A 134 -10.27 1.39 20.63
CA GLU A 134 -10.40 2.36 21.74
C GLU A 134 -9.10 3.13 22.04
N GLN A 135 -8.13 3.03 21.13
CA GLN A 135 -6.85 3.73 21.16
C GLN A 135 -6.46 4.15 19.74
N ALA A 136 -5.55 5.11 19.62
CA ALA A 136 -4.98 5.46 18.32
C ALA A 136 -4.30 4.24 17.65
N PHE A 137 -4.37 4.17 16.31
CA PHE A 137 -3.66 3.17 15.51
C PHE A 137 -2.13 3.29 15.63
N GLU A 138 -1.63 4.48 15.94
CA GLU A 138 -0.20 4.76 16.10
C GLU A 138 0.08 5.51 17.41
N PRO A 139 1.18 5.19 18.10
CA PRO A 139 1.60 5.94 19.30
C PRO A 139 1.81 7.41 18.97
N GLY A 140 1.24 8.31 19.78
CA GLY A 140 1.40 9.77 19.63
C GLY A 140 0.40 10.45 18.69
N ALA A 141 -0.60 9.74 18.14
CA ALA A 141 -1.62 10.34 17.29
C ALA A 141 -2.79 11.02 18.06
N VAL A 142 -2.64 11.22 19.37
CA VAL A 142 -3.59 12.04 20.15
C VAL A 142 -3.34 13.49 19.76
N ARG A 143 -4.31 14.11 19.07
CA ARG A 143 -4.27 15.53 18.74
C ARG A 143 -5.28 16.22 19.63
N ASP A 144 -4.78 17.14 20.47
CA ASP A 144 -5.60 18.02 21.32
C ASP A 144 -6.62 18.82 20.49
#